data_AF-A0A9X9A8F6-F1
#
_entry.id   AF-A0A9X9A8F6-F1
#
_cell.length_a   1.000
_cell.length_b   1.000
_cell.length_c   1.000
_cell.angle_alpha   90.00
_cell.angle_beta   90.00
_cell.angle_gamma   90.00
#
_symmetry.space_group_name_H-M   'P 1'
#
loop_
_entity.id
_entity.type
_entity.pdbx_description
1 polymer ?
#
loop_
_entity_poly.entity_id
_entity_poly.type
_entity_poly.pdbx_seq_one_letter_code
_entity_poly.pdbx_strand_id
1 'polypeptide(L)'
;MKRDPLFLTLLESANTNFSGWDFSFISETGRMKSEPLSWSYGSTAFQLMQRAKSMLDMGTGGGEFLSMLQPFPSTIYATEGYAPNVPIARKKLEPLG
;
A
#
# COMPACT_ATOMS: atom_id res chain seq x y z
N MET A 1 -30.51 -28.16 8.14
CA MET A 1 -29.64 -26.97 8.20
C MET A 1 -30.19 -25.97 7.19
N LYS A 2 -30.75 -24.83 7.60
CA LYS A 2 -31.27 -23.85 6.65
C LYS A 2 -30.10 -23.28 5.86
N ARG A 3 -30.15 -23.39 4.52
CA ARG A 3 -29.20 -22.69 3.63
C ARG A 3 -29.51 -21.21 3.75
N ASP A 4 -28.71 -20.48 4.50
CA ASP A 4 -28.74 -19.02 4.51
C ASP A 4 -28.01 -18.53 3.24
N PRO A 5 -28.73 -17.91 2.29
CA PRO A 5 -28.12 -17.43 1.05
C PRO A 5 -27.02 -16.39 1.30
N LEU A 6 -27.17 -15.54 2.32
CA LEU A 6 -26.17 -14.54 2.66
C LEU A 6 -24.88 -15.20 3.15
N PHE A 7 -25.01 -16.20 4.02
CA PHE A 7 -23.87 -16.96 4.53
C PHE A 7 -23.08 -17.64 3.39
N LEU A 8 -23.79 -18.28 2.45
CA LEU A 8 -23.15 -18.95 1.32
C LEU A 8 -22.44 -17.97 0.38
N THR A 9 -23.07 -16.82 0.08
CA THR A 9 -22.46 -15.77 -0.74
C THR A 9 -21.22 -15.16 -0.09
N LEU A 10 -21.21 -14.98 1.23
CA LEU A 10 -20.03 -14.51 1.96
C LEU A 10 -18.89 -15.54 1.94
N LEU A 11 -19.22 -16.82 2.05
CA LEU A 11 -18.23 -17.91 1.96
C LEU A 11 -17.59 -17.96 0.57
N GLU A 12 -18.37 -17.79 -0.49
CA GLU A 12 -17.88 -17.72 -1.87
C GLU A 12 -17.01 -16.47 -2.08
N SER A 13 -17.47 -15.30 -1.60
CA SER A 13 -16.74 -14.03 -1.64
C SER A 13 -15.37 -14.10 -0.94
N ALA A 14 -15.23 -14.91 0.11
CA ALA A 14 -13.96 -15.10 0.81
C ALA A 14 -12.89 -15.82 -0.05
N ASN A 15 -13.31 -16.52 -1.11
CA ASN A 15 -12.43 -17.18 -2.06
C ASN A 15 -12.05 -16.27 -3.25
N THR A 16 -12.48 -15.01 -3.27
CA THR A 16 -12.06 -14.07 -4.31
C THR A 16 -10.54 -13.91 -4.28
N ASN A 17 -9.93 -13.99 -5.46
CA ASN A 17 -8.48 -13.92 -5.60
C ASN A 17 -7.97 -12.53 -5.18
N PHE A 18 -7.04 -12.49 -4.23
CA PHE A 18 -6.37 -11.27 -3.78
C PHE A 18 -4.91 -11.31 -4.22
N SER A 19 -4.46 -10.26 -4.91
CA SER A 19 -3.09 -10.17 -5.43
C SER A 19 -2.49 -8.81 -5.09
N GLY A 20 -1.32 -8.83 -4.45
CA GLY A 20 -0.62 -7.61 -4.05
C GLY A 20 -1.46 -6.74 -3.11
N TRP A 21 -1.67 -5.48 -3.53
CA TRP A 21 -2.46 -4.48 -2.80
C TRP A 21 -3.77 -4.11 -3.55
N ASP A 22 -4.32 -5.04 -4.33
CA ASP A 22 -5.59 -4.84 -5.04
C ASP A 22 -6.79 -4.96 -4.09
N PHE A 23 -7.27 -3.82 -3.60
CA PHE A 23 -8.46 -3.72 -2.75
C PHE A 23 -9.76 -3.48 -3.51
N SER A 24 -9.75 -3.52 -4.84
CA SER A 24 -10.93 -3.26 -5.69
C SER A 24 -12.15 -4.06 -5.23
N PHE A 25 -11.97 -5.35 -4.93
CA PHE A 25 -13.06 -6.19 -4.46
C PHE A 25 -13.80 -5.63 -3.24
N ILE A 26 -13.07 -5.18 -2.22
CA ILE A 26 -13.69 -4.68 -0.98
C ILE A 26 -14.15 -3.23 -1.09
N SER A 27 -13.50 -2.42 -1.93
CA SER A 27 -13.91 -1.02 -2.15
C SER A 27 -15.14 -0.93 -3.05
N GLU A 28 -15.17 -1.65 -4.17
CA GLU A 28 -16.29 -1.63 -5.13
C GLU A 28 -17.55 -2.31 -4.60
N THR A 29 -17.41 -3.31 -3.72
CA THR A 29 -18.56 -3.96 -3.08
C THR A 29 -19.09 -3.18 -1.87
N GLY A 30 -18.53 -2.01 -1.55
CA GLY A 30 -18.94 -1.17 -0.43
C GLY A 30 -18.65 -1.80 0.95
N ARG A 31 -17.74 -2.77 1.00
CA ARG A 31 -17.31 -3.46 2.23
C ARG A 31 -16.19 -2.73 2.96
N MET A 32 -15.59 -1.73 2.32
CA MET A 32 -14.66 -0.80 2.93
C MET A 32 -15.42 0.47 3.33
N LYS A 33 -15.27 0.88 4.59
CA LYS A 33 -15.67 2.22 5.05
C LYS A 33 -14.42 2.99 5.47
N SER A 34 -14.31 4.21 5.00
CA SER A 34 -13.31 5.16 5.44
C SER A 34 -13.98 6.51 5.64
N GLU A 35 -13.41 7.30 6.54
CA GLU A 35 -13.79 8.69 6.74
C GLU A 35 -12.57 9.57 6.46
N PRO A 36 -12.76 10.80 5.95
CA PRO A 36 -11.67 11.74 5.81
C PRO A 36 -11.05 12.02 7.18
N LEU A 37 -9.74 11.84 7.27
CA LEU A 37 -8.99 12.30 8.43
C LEU A 37 -8.70 13.80 8.29
N SER A 38 -8.58 14.49 9.42
CA SER A 38 -8.17 15.91 9.45
C SER A 38 -6.71 16.13 9.01
N TRP A 39 -5.98 15.05 8.72
CA TRP A 39 -4.58 15.02 8.34
C TRP A 39 -4.35 14.00 7.23
N SER A 40 -3.26 14.17 6.49
CA SER A 40 -2.85 13.27 5.41
C SER A 40 -1.40 12.86 5.62
N TYR A 41 -1.16 11.56 5.81
CA TYR A 41 0.18 11.01 5.96
C TYR A 41 1.08 11.45 4.80
N GLY A 42 0.63 11.27 3.56
CA GLY A 42 1.41 11.62 2.38
C GLY A 42 1.76 13.09 2.31
N SER A 43 0.82 13.98 2.64
CA SER A 43 1.07 15.42 2.66
C SER A 43 2.09 15.81 3.73
N THR A 44 1.98 15.24 4.93
CA THR A 44 2.94 15.48 6.02
C THR A 44 4.32 14.89 5.70
N ALA A 45 4.39 13.65 5.24
CA ALA A 45 5.63 12.97 4.89
C ALA A 45 6.37 13.73 3.78
N PHE A 46 5.66 14.11 2.71
CA PHE A 46 6.22 14.88 1.60
C PHE A 46 6.85 16.20 2.10
N GLN A 47 6.14 16.98 2.92
CA GLN A 47 6.67 18.25 3.44
C GLN A 47 7.93 18.07 4.30
N LEU A 48 8.00 16.99 5.09
CA LEU A 48 9.16 16.68 5.92
C LEU A 48 10.34 16.21 5.06
N MET A 49 10.08 15.38 4.05
CA MET A 49 11.09 14.89 3.10
C MET A 49 11.81 16.02 2.38
N GLN A 50 11.09 17.07 1.96
CA GLN A 50 11.69 18.24 1.28
C GLN A 50 12.73 18.99 2.13
N ARG A 51 12.73 18.79 3.46
CA ARG A 51 13.67 19.43 4.40
C ARG A 51 14.72 18.45 4.93
N ALA A 52 14.57 17.17 4.64
CA ALA A 52 15.47 16.13 5.11
C ALA A 52 16.71 16.03 4.21
N LYS A 53 17.85 15.66 4.81
CA LYS A 53 19.05 15.28 4.04
C LYS A 53 19.06 13.79 3.69
N SER A 54 18.45 12.98 4.55
CA SER A 54 18.37 11.53 4.43
C SER A 54 17.04 11.01 4.95
N MET A 55 16.54 9.92 4.38
CA MET A 55 15.32 9.24 4.87
C MET A 55 15.42 7.71 4.79
N LEU A 56 14.60 7.03 5.60
CA LEU A 56 14.42 5.59 5.61
C LEU A 56 12.93 5.27 5.57
N ASP A 57 12.50 4.54 4.55
CA ASP A 57 11.17 3.96 4.43
C ASP A 57 11.20 2.50 4.92
N MET A 58 10.37 2.14 5.89
CA MET A 58 10.39 0.82 6.52
C MET A 58 9.14 0.04 6.15
N GLY A 59 9.32 -1.12 5.52
CA GLY A 59 8.19 -1.92 5.03
C GLY A 59 7.56 -1.29 3.79
N THR A 60 8.39 -1.04 2.76
CA THR A 60 8.00 -0.30 1.55
C THR A 60 6.96 -1.02 0.68
N GLY A 61 6.68 -2.29 0.97
CA GLY A 61 5.80 -3.12 0.15
C GLY A 61 6.42 -3.35 -1.22
N GLY A 62 5.67 -3.10 -2.29
CA GLY A 62 6.18 -3.06 -3.66
C GLY A 62 6.77 -1.71 -4.05
N GLY A 63 6.95 -0.77 -3.11
CA GLY A 63 7.42 0.59 -3.35
C GLY A 63 6.34 1.53 -3.92
N GLU A 64 5.07 1.12 -3.91
CA GLU A 64 3.97 1.86 -4.53
C GLU A 64 3.83 3.26 -3.95
N PHE A 65 3.76 3.37 -2.62
CA PHE A 65 3.57 4.65 -1.96
C PHE A 65 4.82 5.53 -2.05
N LEU A 66 6.00 4.96 -1.75
CA LEU A 66 7.25 5.71 -1.78
C LEU A 66 7.54 6.31 -3.16
N SER A 67 7.26 5.56 -4.24
CA SER A 67 7.48 6.02 -5.62
C SER A 67 6.71 7.30 -5.99
N MET A 68 5.61 7.60 -5.27
CA MET A 68 4.78 8.79 -5.48
C MET A 68 5.27 10.02 -4.72
N LEU A 69 6.21 9.88 -3.78
CA LEU A 69 6.66 10.98 -2.91
C LEU A 69 7.86 11.76 -3.46
N GLN A 70 8.17 11.60 -4.75
CA GLN A 70 9.23 12.37 -5.40
C GLN A 70 8.97 13.88 -5.38
N PRO A 71 10.02 14.72 -5.34
CA PRO A 71 11.44 14.35 -5.36
C PRO A 71 11.95 13.83 -4.01
N PHE A 72 12.99 13.00 -4.04
CA PHE A 72 13.61 12.45 -2.84
C PHE A 72 14.74 13.34 -2.29
N PRO A 73 15.04 13.26 -0.98
CA PRO A 73 16.26 13.83 -0.44
C PRO A 73 17.50 13.15 -1.05
N SER A 74 18.69 13.73 -0.85
CA SER A 74 19.95 13.23 -1.44
C SER A 74 20.31 11.79 -1.06
N THR A 75 19.73 11.27 0.04
CA THR A 75 19.95 9.89 0.47
C THR A 75 18.64 9.30 0.93
N ILE A 76 18.28 8.16 0.36
CA ILE A 76 17.05 7.45 0.66
C ILE A 76 17.33 5.96 0.76
N TYR A 77 16.73 5.31 1.74
CA TYR A 77 16.78 3.87 1.91
C TYR A 77 15.36 3.34 2.05
N ALA A 78 15.12 2.13 1.54
CA ALA A 78 13.87 1.41 1.73
C ALA A 78 14.17 -0.01 2.23
N THR A 79 13.37 -0.52 3.17
CA THR A 79 13.45 -1.91 3.64
C THR A 79 12.16 -2.66 3.36
N GLU A 80 12.27 -3.96 3.09
CA GLU A 80 11.13 -4.85 2.87
C GLU A 80 11.38 -6.21 3.50
N GLY A 81 10.41 -6.70 4.29
CA GLY A 81 10.54 -7.95 5.04
C GLY A 81 9.91 -9.16 4.34
N TYR A 82 8.96 -8.95 3.43
CA TYR A 82 8.29 -10.00 2.69
C TYR A 82 9.04 -10.31 1.39
N ALA A 83 9.70 -11.48 1.35
CA ALA A 83 10.59 -11.86 0.26
C ALA A 83 9.98 -11.71 -1.16
N PRO A 84 8.69 -12.04 -1.41
CA PRO A 84 8.07 -11.82 -2.72
C PRO A 84 7.96 -10.34 -3.12
N ASN A 85 7.89 -9.40 -2.17
CA ASN A 85 7.83 -7.97 -2.47
C ASN A 85 9.19 -7.37 -2.81
N VAL A 86 10.29 -7.94 -2.30
CA VAL A 86 11.65 -7.44 -2.56
C VAL A 86 11.97 -7.21 -4.05
N PRO A 87 11.76 -8.18 -4.97
CA PRO A 87 12.03 -7.93 -6.39
C PRO A 87 11.08 -6.90 -7.02
N ILE A 88 9.84 -6.77 -6.51
CA ILE A 88 8.85 -5.80 -6.98
C ILE A 88 9.28 -4.39 -6.58
N ALA A 89 9.61 -4.20 -5.30
CA ALA A 89 10.13 -2.95 -4.75
C ALA A 89 11.40 -2.52 -5.46
N ARG A 90 12.36 -3.45 -5.63
CA ARG A 90 13.60 -3.20 -6.36
C ARG A 90 13.35 -2.65 -7.76
N LYS A 91 12.55 -3.37 -8.55
CA LYS A 91 12.22 -2.97 -9.94
C LYS A 91 11.55 -1.60 -10.01
N LYS A 92 10.74 -1.24 -9.00
CA LYS A 92 10.02 0.04 -8.95
C LYS A 92 10.90 1.19 -8.46
N LEU A 93 11.74 0.97 -7.46
CA LEU A 93 12.45 2.03 -6.74
C LEU A 93 13.87 2.30 -7.25
N GLU A 94 14.62 1.29 -7.71
CA GLU A 94 16.00 1.48 -8.22
C GLU A 94 16.12 2.56 -9.32
N PRO A 95 15.18 2.71 -10.26
CA PRO A 95 15.27 3.78 -11.27
C PRO A 95 15.11 5.20 -10.72
N LEU A 96 14.64 5.35 -9.48
CA LEU A 96 14.29 6.65 -8.88
C LEU A 96 15.41 7.22 -7.98
N GLY A 97 16.48 6.46 -7.73
CA GLY A 97 17.58 6.82 -6.84
C GLY A 97 18.03 5.67 -5.95
#